data_AF-A0A1Z9GTY6-F1
#
_entry.id   AF-A0A1Z9GTY6-F1
#
_cell.length_a   1.000
_cell.length_b   1.000
_cell.length_c   1.000
_cell.angle_alpha   90.00
_cell.angle_beta   90.00
_cell.angle_gamma   90.00
#
_symmetry.space_group_name_H-M   'P 1'
#
loop_
_entity.id
_entity.type
_entity.pdbx_description
1 polymer ?
#
loop_
_entity_poly.entity_id
_entity_poly.type
_entity_poly.pdbx_seq_one_letter_code
_entity_poly.pdbx_strand_id
1 'polypeptide(L)'
;MPAGLKKYLDKKDDKKESMDDKEKEKVNASYKKEDADADKKKEEPKAEEKEEKKDIDVKEHVDALVAGEDSLSEEFKTKAATVFEAAIKSKVKEIAEEMQADYDKKLTEETSKSKDELVEKVDSYLAYVVEEWMKENELALERGIKGEIAEDFISGLKKLFEDHYIDVPDEKYNVLEDQSSKIEELEKKLNESIEKNVELTKENGEHKRQDIIDEASKELADTQKEKFNKLAEEVEYSNEEDFKTKVATIKESYFGKKESTSEIDDVAAESNAEQPQDLTNAMAAYSAAISKTKDIKLSN
;
A
#
# COMPACT_ATOMS: atom_id res chain seq x y z
N MET A 1 38.98 10.42 14.29
CA MET A 1 37.96 9.62 13.59
C MET A 1 37.21 8.79 14.62
N PRO A 2 35.87 8.78 14.61
CA PRO A 2 35.08 7.96 15.52
C PRO A 2 35.41 6.47 15.35
N ALA A 3 35.43 5.71 16.45
CA ALA A 3 35.92 4.34 16.50
C ALA A 3 35.18 3.38 15.54
N GLY A 4 33.88 3.62 15.33
CA GLY A 4 33.07 2.87 14.35
C GLY A 4 33.52 3.08 12.90
N LEU A 5 33.96 4.30 12.55
CA LEU A 5 34.43 4.63 11.20
C LEU A 5 35.80 4.00 10.92
N LYS A 6 36.68 3.93 11.94
CA LYS A 6 37.96 3.24 11.84
C LYS A 6 37.80 1.73 11.65
N LYS A 7 36.88 1.12 12.39
CA LYS A 7 36.56 -0.31 12.29
C LYS A 7 35.90 -0.68 10.94
N TYR A 8 35.16 0.24 10.32
CA TYR A 8 34.58 0.03 9.00
C TYR A 8 35.60 0.14 7.87
N LEU A 9 36.56 1.05 8.00
CA LEU A 9 37.66 1.22 7.04
C LEU A 9 38.63 0.03 7.07
N ASP A 10 39.05 -0.42 8.26
CA ASP A 10 39.94 -1.59 8.38
C ASP A 10 39.28 -2.87 7.81
N LYS A 11 37.98 -3.06 8.03
CA LYS A 11 37.22 -4.19 7.46
C LYS A 11 37.05 -4.12 5.94
N LYS A 12 37.18 -2.92 5.35
CA LYS A 12 37.05 -2.67 3.92
C LYS A 12 38.37 -2.96 3.19
N ASP A 13 39.49 -2.68 3.84
CA ASP A 13 40.83 -2.96 3.33
C ASP A 13 41.14 -4.46 3.37
N ASP A 14 40.78 -5.17 4.45
CA ASP A 14 40.91 -6.63 4.54
C ASP A 14 40.11 -7.38 3.45
N LYS A 15 38.93 -6.85 3.09
CA LYS A 15 38.08 -7.46 2.04
C LYS A 15 38.66 -7.29 0.64
N LYS A 16 39.44 -6.22 0.42
CA LYS A 16 40.06 -5.86 -0.87
C LYS A 16 41.32 -6.68 -1.16
N GLU A 17 42.04 -7.12 -0.12
CA GLU A 17 43.20 -8.01 -0.26
C GLU A 17 42.81 -9.47 -0.54
N SER A 18 41.61 -9.90 -0.11
CA SER A 18 41.14 -11.29 -0.25
C SER A 18 40.48 -11.64 -1.61
N MET A 19 40.30 -10.67 -2.52
CA MET A 19 39.61 -10.87 -3.80
C MET A 19 40.55 -11.13 -4.97
N ASP A 20 40.19 -12.13 -5.78
CA ASP A 20 40.89 -12.57 -6.99
C ASP A 20 40.99 -11.42 -8.02
N ASP A 21 42.07 -11.37 -8.80
CA ASP A 21 42.44 -10.21 -9.64
C ASP A 21 41.40 -9.87 -10.73
N LYS A 22 40.51 -10.82 -11.04
CA LYS A 22 39.37 -10.60 -11.96
C LYS A 22 38.20 -9.81 -11.36
N GLU A 23 38.06 -9.78 -10.03
CA GLU A 23 37.05 -8.96 -9.33
C GLU A 23 37.53 -7.54 -9.07
N LYS A 24 38.83 -7.33 -8.87
CA LYS A 24 39.42 -5.98 -8.72
C LYS A 24 39.19 -5.09 -9.94
N GLU A 25 39.16 -5.68 -11.14
CA GLU A 25 38.96 -4.97 -12.40
C GLU A 25 37.50 -4.49 -12.59
N LYS A 26 36.51 -5.27 -12.13
CA LYS A 26 35.09 -4.88 -12.18
C LYS A 26 34.75 -3.76 -11.21
N VAL A 27 35.37 -3.76 -10.02
CA VAL A 27 35.21 -2.71 -9.02
C VAL A 27 35.88 -1.41 -9.50
N ASN A 28 37.09 -1.46 -10.08
CA ASN A 28 37.73 -0.26 -10.64
C ASN A 28 37.00 0.34 -11.85
N ALA A 29 36.28 -0.45 -12.63
CA ALA A 29 35.46 0.06 -13.74
C ALA A 29 34.19 0.77 -13.28
N SER A 30 33.63 0.42 -12.10
CA SER A 30 32.42 1.08 -11.59
C SER A 30 32.69 2.41 -10.88
N TYR A 31 33.92 2.69 -10.45
CA TYR A 31 34.26 3.88 -9.64
C TYR A 31 35.06 4.96 -10.37
N LYS A 32 35.23 4.88 -11.69
CA LYS A 32 35.91 5.91 -12.51
C LYS A 32 34.97 6.85 -13.28
N LYS A 33 33.66 6.82 -12.99
CA LYS A 33 32.66 7.62 -13.72
C LYS A 33 31.99 8.75 -12.93
N GLU A 34 32.39 9.01 -11.68
CA GLU A 34 31.69 9.99 -10.83
C GLU A 34 32.42 11.31 -10.57
N ASP A 35 33.63 11.52 -11.11
CA ASP A 35 34.35 12.79 -10.96
C ASP A 35 34.91 13.29 -12.31
N ALA A 36 34.04 13.80 -13.19
CA ALA A 36 34.42 14.75 -14.24
C ALA A 36 33.18 15.47 -14.82
N ASP A 37 33.30 16.79 -14.92
CA ASP A 37 32.49 17.73 -15.72
C ASP A 37 31.09 18.10 -15.20
N ALA A 38 31.11 19.07 -14.29
CA ALA A 38 30.18 20.20 -14.36
C ALA A 38 30.39 20.96 -15.69
N ASP A 39 29.26 21.34 -16.31
CA ASP A 39 29.13 22.25 -17.46
C ASP A 39 29.29 21.64 -18.86
N LYS A 40 28.20 21.04 -19.39
CA LYS A 40 27.81 21.12 -20.81
C LYS A 40 26.38 20.62 -21.03
N LYS A 41 25.57 21.53 -21.59
CA LYS A 41 24.36 21.35 -22.43
C LYS A 41 23.49 20.10 -22.21
N LYS A 42 22.20 20.37 -21.93
CA LYS A 42 21.07 19.51 -22.27
C LYS A 42 21.25 18.90 -23.67
N GLU A 43 21.65 17.64 -23.73
CA GLU A 43 21.42 16.78 -24.89
C GLU A 43 20.43 15.71 -24.43
N GLU A 44 19.24 15.75 -25.04
CA GLU A 44 18.25 14.70 -24.97
C GLU A 44 18.91 13.36 -25.37
N PRO A 45 18.66 12.25 -24.65
CA PRO A 45 19.07 10.95 -25.15
C PRO A 45 18.17 10.63 -26.34
N LYS A 46 18.67 10.92 -27.54
CA LYS A 46 18.09 10.44 -28.79
C LYS A 46 18.30 8.93 -28.82
N ALA A 47 17.37 8.19 -28.22
CA ALA A 47 17.26 6.76 -28.43
C ALA A 47 17.05 6.58 -29.94
N GLU A 48 18.05 6.02 -30.63
CA GLU A 48 17.86 5.49 -31.97
C GLU A 48 16.92 4.29 -31.85
N GLU A 49 15.63 4.59 -31.91
CA GLU A 49 14.58 3.61 -32.09
C GLU A 49 14.82 2.96 -33.45
N LYS A 50 15.28 1.71 -33.43
CA LYS A 50 15.18 0.84 -34.60
C LYS A 50 13.69 0.67 -34.87
N GLU A 51 13.11 1.55 -35.69
CA GLU A 51 11.82 1.31 -36.34
C GLU A 51 11.94 -0.02 -37.10
N GLU A 52 11.49 -1.12 -36.49
CA GLU A 52 11.06 -2.28 -37.25
C GLU A 52 9.86 -1.84 -38.09
N LYS A 53 10.16 -1.32 -39.29
CA LYS A 53 9.15 -0.96 -40.27
C LYS A 53 8.43 -2.22 -40.68
N LYS A 54 7.31 -2.49 -40.01
CA LYS A 54 6.34 -3.49 -40.49
C LYS A 54 5.83 -2.98 -41.84
N ASP A 55 6.20 -3.69 -42.90
CA ASP A 55 5.69 -3.37 -44.23
C ASP A 55 4.19 -3.68 -44.26
N ILE A 56 3.40 -2.61 -44.38
CA ILE A 56 1.95 -2.69 -44.53
C ILE A 56 1.67 -2.81 -46.03
N ASP A 57 1.26 -4.01 -46.48
CA ASP A 57 0.76 -4.21 -47.84
C ASP A 57 -0.76 -4.06 -47.85
N VAL A 58 -1.26 -3.10 -48.62
CA VAL A 58 -2.69 -2.77 -48.72
C VAL A 58 -3.27 -3.11 -50.09
N LYS A 59 -2.49 -3.71 -50.99
CA LYS A 59 -2.93 -4.02 -52.37
C LYS A 59 -4.16 -4.91 -52.37
N GLU A 60 -4.15 -5.98 -51.57
CA GLU A 60 -5.29 -6.90 -51.46
C GLU A 60 -6.56 -6.19 -50.96
N HIS A 61 -6.42 -5.26 -50.02
CA HIS A 61 -7.55 -4.49 -49.50
C HIS A 61 -8.09 -3.47 -50.51
N VAL A 62 -7.21 -2.88 -51.31
CA VAL A 62 -7.60 -1.93 -52.38
C VAL A 62 -8.25 -2.68 -53.55
N ASP A 63 -7.74 -3.86 -53.90
CA ASP A 63 -8.32 -4.74 -54.91
C ASP A 63 -9.70 -5.24 -54.48
N ALA A 64 -9.87 -5.60 -53.20
CA ALA A 64 -11.17 -5.96 -52.64
C ALA A 64 -12.16 -4.78 -52.62
N LEU A 65 -11.68 -3.55 -52.39
CA LEU A 65 -12.52 -2.34 -52.41
C LEU A 65 -13.02 -2.00 -53.82
N VAL A 66 -12.24 -2.31 -54.85
CA VAL A 66 -12.53 -2.03 -56.26
C VAL A 66 -13.17 -3.26 -56.97
N ALA A 67 -13.31 -4.39 -56.26
CA ALA A 67 -13.88 -5.61 -56.81
C ALA A 67 -15.35 -5.39 -57.24
N GLY A 68 -15.62 -5.52 -58.54
CA GLY A 68 -16.93 -5.30 -59.16
C GLY A 68 -17.04 -4.03 -60.01
N GLU A 69 -15.99 -3.21 -60.07
CA GLU A 69 -15.95 -1.96 -60.85
C GLU A 69 -14.99 -2.10 -62.05
N ASP A 70 -15.47 -2.74 -63.12
CA ASP A 70 -14.68 -3.04 -64.35
C ASP A 70 -14.29 -1.80 -65.17
N SER A 71 -14.78 -0.62 -64.79
CA SER A 71 -14.48 0.66 -65.45
C SER A 71 -13.17 1.28 -64.98
N LEU A 72 -12.54 0.76 -63.92
CA LEU A 72 -11.31 1.30 -63.35
C LEU A 72 -10.07 0.61 -63.95
N SER A 73 -9.14 1.42 -64.44
CA SER A 73 -7.89 0.91 -65.02
C SER A 73 -6.95 0.34 -63.96
N GLU A 74 -6.18 -0.67 -64.33
CA GLU A 74 -5.13 -1.26 -63.47
C GLU A 74 -4.08 -0.23 -63.01
N GLU A 75 -3.82 0.77 -63.86
CA GLU A 75 -2.96 1.90 -63.52
C GLU A 75 -3.56 2.77 -62.39
N PHE A 76 -4.89 2.95 -62.39
CA PHE A 76 -5.58 3.65 -61.31
C PHE A 76 -5.55 2.86 -60.01
N LYS A 77 -5.80 1.54 -60.03
CA LYS A 77 -5.74 0.68 -58.84
C LYS A 77 -4.35 0.71 -58.19
N THR A 78 -3.30 0.60 -59.00
CA THR A 78 -1.91 0.66 -58.53
C THR A 78 -1.57 2.02 -57.89
N LYS A 79 -2.02 3.13 -58.51
CA LYS A 79 -1.85 4.48 -57.96
C LYS A 79 -2.64 4.66 -56.67
N ALA A 80 -3.89 4.20 -56.62
CA ALA A 80 -4.74 4.26 -55.44
C ALA A 80 -4.13 3.45 -54.28
N ALA A 81 -3.64 2.24 -54.55
CA ALA A 81 -2.96 1.42 -53.55
C ALA A 81 -1.71 2.11 -53.00
N THR A 82 -0.88 2.69 -53.87
CA THR A 82 0.33 3.41 -53.44
C THR A 82 0.01 4.64 -52.59
N VAL A 83 -1.00 5.43 -52.97
CA VAL A 83 -1.42 6.62 -52.21
C VAL A 83 -2.04 6.23 -50.87
N PHE A 84 -2.86 5.17 -50.85
CA PHE A 84 -3.49 4.67 -49.64
C PHE A 84 -2.47 4.06 -48.67
N GLU A 85 -1.52 3.29 -49.18
CA GLU A 85 -0.39 2.75 -48.41
C GLU A 85 0.43 3.89 -47.78
N ALA A 86 0.78 4.92 -48.56
CA ALA A 86 1.49 6.08 -48.05
C ALA A 86 0.69 6.84 -46.99
N ALA A 87 -0.62 7.00 -47.18
CA ALA A 87 -1.49 7.66 -46.21
C ALA A 87 -1.60 6.87 -44.90
N ILE A 88 -1.76 5.55 -44.96
CA ILE A 88 -1.79 4.68 -43.78
C ILE A 88 -0.44 4.68 -43.08
N LYS A 89 0.68 4.53 -43.82
CA LYS A 89 2.02 4.59 -43.23
C LYS A 89 2.26 5.91 -42.52
N SER A 90 1.83 7.03 -43.10
CA SER A 90 1.91 8.35 -42.46
C SER A 90 1.08 8.44 -41.19
N LYS A 91 -0.16 7.91 -41.20
CA LYS A 91 -1.05 7.94 -40.03
C LYS A 91 -0.59 7.00 -38.91
N VAL A 92 -0.11 5.81 -39.25
CA VAL A 92 0.49 4.88 -38.29
C VAL A 92 1.73 5.49 -37.64
N LYS A 93 2.56 6.20 -38.42
CA LYS A 93 3.72 6.92 -37.87
C LYS A 93 3.31 8.02 -36.91
N GLU A 94 2.32 8.83 -37.27
CA GLU A 94 1.78 9.89 -36.39
C GLU A 94 1.26 9.32 -35.06
N ILE A 95 0.48 8.21 -35.11
CA ILE A 95 -0.02 7.53 -33.91
C ILE A 95 1.13 6.93 -33.09
N ALA A 96 2.15 6.36 -33.73
CA ALA A 96 3.31 5.81 -33.05
C ALA A 96 4.11 6.91 -32.33
N GLU A 97 4.33 8.05 -32.99
CA GLU A 97 4.99 9.23 -32.40
C GLU A 97 4.18 9.78 -31.21
N GLU A 98 2.85 9.90 -31.34
CA GLU A 98 1.97 10.33 -30.25
C GLU A 98 1.99 9.35 -29.07
N MET A 99 1.92 8.05 -29.34
CA MET A 99 1.97 7.00 -28.32
C MET A 99 3.33 6.97 -27.61
N GLN A 100 4.43 7.18 -28.35
CA GLN A 100 5.77 7.25 -27.78
C GLN A 100 5.91 8.49 -26.89
N ALA A 101 5.42 9.66 -27.33
CA ALA A 101 5.43 10.87 -26.52
C ALA A 101 4.60 10.72 -25.23
N ASP A 102 3.43 10.10 -25.31
CA ASP A 102 2.59 9.80 -24.14
C ASP A 102 3.26 8.80 -23.19
N TYR A 103 3.91 7.77 -23.73
CA TYR A 103 4.66 6.80 -22.95
C TYR A 103 5.83 7.46 -22.24
N ASP A 104 6.63 8.27 -22.94
CA ASP A 104 7.76 8.99 -22.35
C ASP A 104 7.30 9.96 -21.28
N LYS A 105 6.19 10.67 -21.50
CA LYS A 105 5.59 11.54 -20.48
C LYS A 105 5.19 10.74 -19.23
N LYS A 106 4.43 9.65 -19.38
CA LYS A 106 4.02 8.78 -18.26
C LYS A 106 5.22 8.18 -17.54
N LEU A 107 6.22 7.71 -18.27
CA LEU A 107 7.45 7.16 -17.73
C LEU A 107 8.17 8.20 -16.88
N THR A 108 8.27 9.43 -17.37
CA THR A 108 8.94 10.53 -16.66
C THR A 108 8.18 10.92 -15.39
N GLU A 109 6.85 11.03 -15.46
CA GLU A 109 5.99 11.32 -14.31
C GLU A 109 6.08 10.23 -13.23
N GLU A 110 5.94 8.96 -13.61
CA GLU A 110 6.02 7.83 -12.67
C GLU A 110 7.43 7.65 -12.10
N THR A 111 8.47 7.89 -12.91
CA THR A 111 9.85 7.88 -12.43
C THR A 111 10.09 9.01 -11.43
N SER A 112 9.54 10.21 -11.65
CA SER A 112 9.67 11.31 -10.69
C SER A 112 8.96 10.98 -9.38
N LYS A 113 7.69 10.54 -9.44
CA LYS A 113 6.94 10.13 -8.24
C LYS A 113 7.65 9.03 -7.47
N SER A 114 8.13 7.99 -8.16
CA SER A 114 8.86 6.89 -7.51
C SER A 114 10.16 7.36 -6.86
N LYS A 115 10.86 8.32 -7.46
CA LYS A 115 12.06 8.94 -6.86
C LYS A 115 11.69 9.74 -5.61
N ASP A 116 10.66 10.57 -5.69
CA ASP A 116 10.23 11.40 -4.56
C ASP A 116 9.78 10.52 -3.38
N GLU A 117 8.95 9.50 -3.64
CA GLU A 117 8.53 8.52 -2.63
C GLU A 117 9.72 7.76 -2.02
N LEU A 118 10.72 7.40 -2.82
CA LEU A 118 11.91 6.71 -2.33
C LEU A 118 12.76 7.64 -1.45
N VAL A 119 12.92 8.90 -1.84
CA VAL A 119 13.63 9.91 -1.05
C VAL A 119 12.95 10.09 0.30
N GLU A 120 11.62 10.28 0.33
CA GLU A 120 10.88 10.42 1.59
C GLU A 120 11.01 9.20 2.51
N LYS A 121 10.96 7.99 1.95
CA LYS A 121 11.15 6.74 2.72
C LYS A 121 12.56 6.62 3.27
N VAL A 122 13.57 6.96 2.45
CA VAL A 122 14.98 6.93 2.87
C VAL A 122 15.24 7.98 3.95
N ASP A 123 14.72 9.19 3.79
CA ASP A 123 14.84 10.26 4.79
C ASP A 123 14.14 9.89 6.10
N SER A 124 12.94 9.31 6.03
CA SER A 124 12.23 8.82 7.21
C SER A 124 13.00 7.71 7.94
N TYR A 125 13.56 6.76 7.20
CA TYR A 125 14.38 5.69 7.76
C TYR A 125 15.67 6.24 8.38
N LEU A 126 16.37 7.15 7.69
CA LEU A 126 17.58 7.79 8.20
C LEU A 126 17.29 8.62 9.45
N ALA A 127 16.20 9.39 9.45
CA ALA A 127 15.78 10.17 10.62
C ALA A 127 15.52 9.25 11.82
N TYR A 128 14.79 8.14 11.63
CA TYR A 128 14.56 7.15 12.68
C TYR A 128 15.87 6.55 13.20
N VAL A 129 16.75 6.08 12.32
CA VAL A 129 18.03 5.49 12.72
C VAL A 129 18.91 6.51 13.46
N VAL A 130 18.94 7.77 13.01
CA VAL A 130 19.70 8.84 13.67
C VAL A 130 19.11 9.15 15.04
N GLU A 131 17.78 9.23 15.15
CA GLU A 131 17.11 9.51 16.42
C GLU A 131 17.35 8.39 17.44
N GLU A 132 17.20 7.13 17.04
CA GLU A 132 17.49 5.99 17.91
C GLU A 132 18.97 5.93 18.29
N TRP A 133 19.89 6.18 17.35
CA TRP A 133 21.32 6.26 17.66
C TRP A 133 21.63 7.40 18.65
N MET A 134 20.98 8.55 18.52
CA MET A 134 21.14 9.66 19.47
C MET A 134 20.62 9.28 20.86
N LYS A 135 19.44 8.66 20.95
CA LYS A 135 18.87 8.16 22.23
C LYS A 135 19.77 7.11 22.88
N GLU A 136 20.24 6.14 22.11
CA GLU A 136 21.14 5.08 22.62
C GLU A 136 22.46 5.66 23.14
N ASN A 137 23.06 6.60 22.40
CA ASN A 137 24.30 7.24 22.85
C ASN A 137 24.08 8.16 24.05
N GLU A 138 22.97 8.88 24.11
CA GLU A 138 22.62 9.70 25.28
C GLU A 138 22.52 8.80 26.52
N LEU A 139 21.83 7.67 26.41
CA LEU A 139 21.70 6.70 27.49
C LEU A 139 23.07 6.09 27.88
N ALA A 140 23.93 5.80 26.90
CA ALA A 140 25.28 5.30 27.14
C ALA A 140 26.17 6.36 27.82
N LEU A 141 26.11 7.62 27.37
CA LEU A 141 26.82 8.75 27.98
C LEU A 141 26.32 9.02 29.39
N GLU A 142 25.01 9.03 29.61
CA GLU A 142 24.41 9.25 30.92
C GLU A 142 24.79 8.15 31.90
N ARG A 143 24.74 6.87 31.48
CA ARG A 143 25.23 5.75 32.30
C ARG A 143 26.73 5.82 32.54
N GLY A 144 27.52 6.19 31.53
CA GLY A 144 28.96 6.37 31.66
C GLY A 144 29.31 7.46 32.68
N ILE A 145 28.72 8.65 32.52
CA ILE A 145 28.92 9.80 33.42
C ILE A 145 28.39 9.48 34.82
N LYS A 146 27.21 8.87 34.95
CA LYS A 146 26.70 8.44 36.27
C LYS A 146 27.60 7.41 36.93
N GLY A 147 28.18 6.49 36.15
CA GLY A 147 29.17 5.53 36.63
C GLY A 147 30.45 6.22 37.11
N GLU A 148 31.01 7.14 36.31
CA GLU A 148 32.18 7.94 36.69
C GLU A 148 31.90 8.78 37.95
N ILE A 149 30.76 9.45 38.04
CA ILE A 149 30.36 10.22 39.23
C ILE A 149 30.22 9.30 40.44
N ALA A 150 29.61 8.12 40.28
CA ALA A 150 29.48 7.16 41.37
C ALA A 150 30.84 6.62 41.82
N GLU A 151 31.75 6.34 40.89
CA GLU A 151 33.11 5.88 41.17
C GLU A 151 33.96 6.95 41.86
N ASP A 152 33.89 8.20 41.39
CA ASP A 152 34.51 9.36 42.04
C ASP A 152 33.93 9.60 43.43
N PHE A 153 32.61 9.48 43.59
CA PHE A 153 31.93 9.64 44.87
C PHE A 153 32.34 8.53 45.87
N ILE A 154 32.36 7.27 45.43
CA ILE A 154 32.80 6.13 46.24
C ILE A 154 34.29 6.26 46.58
N SER A 155 35.13 6.68 45.63
CA SER A 155 36.55 6.92 45.86
C SER A 155 36.78 8.06 46.87
N GLY A 156 35.99 9.13 46.79
CA GLY A 156 35.98 10.24 47.74
C GLY A 156 35.53 9.81 49.14
N LEU A 157 34.47 9.02 49.24
CA LEU A 157 34.00 8.43 50.50
C LEU A 157 35.04 7.49 51.10
N LYS A 158 35.66 6.62 50.31
CA LYS A 158 36.73 5.71 50.73
C LYS A 158 37.88 6.49 51.35
N LYS A 159 38.34 7.55 50.68
CA LYS A 159 39.40 8.43 51.18
C LYS A 159 39.00 9.12 52.50
N LEU A 160 37.76 9.60 52.59
CA LEU A 160 37.23 10.23 53.80
C LEU A 160 37.13 9.24 54.99
N PHE A 161 36.71 8.00 54.73
CA PHE A 161 36.63 6.95 55.75
C PHE A 161 38.02 6.51 56.22
N GLU A 162 38.99 6.40 55.30
CA GLU A 162 40.40 6.17 55.61
C GLU A 162 40.98 7.30 56.48
N ASP A 163 40.75 8.57 56.11
CA ASP A 163 41.25 9.74 56.83
C ASP A 163 40.65 9.89 58.25
N HIS A 164 39.43 9.40 58.47
CA HIS A 164 38.73 9.46 59.76
C HIS A 164 38.79 8.17 60.58
N TYR A 165 39.54 7.15 60.15
CA TYR A 165 39.66 5.84 60.81
C TYR A 165 38.28 5.18 61.09
N ILE A 166 37.33 5.37 60.18
CA ILE A 166 36.04 4.72 60.25
C ILE A 166 36.17 3.40 59.48
N ASP A 167 36.46 2.32 60.21
CA ASP A 167 36.41 0.97 59.65
C ASP A 167 34.94 0.64 59.37
N VAL A 168 34.57 0.57 58.08
CA VAL A 168 33.23 0.17 57.66
C VAL A 168 33.16 -1.34 57.81
N PRO A 169 32.36 -1.90 58.75
CA PRO A 169 32.33 -3.33 58.97
C PRO A 169 31.78 -4.06 57.74
N ASP A 170 32.49 -5.11 57.29
CA ASP A 170 32.14 -5.95 56.14
C ASP A 170 30.69 -6.51 56.21
N GLU A 171 30.09 -6.57 57.40
CA GLU A 171 28.70 -7.02 57.60
C GLU A 171 27.65 -6.16 56.88
N LYS A 172 27.97 -4.93 56.45
CA LYS A 172 27.03 -4.06 55.69
C LYS A 172 27.05 -4.26 54.17
N TYR A 173 27.95 -5.08 53.64
CA TYR A 173 27.99 -5.41 52.21
C TYR A 173 26.76 -6.21 51.73
N ASN A 174 26.02 -6.83 52.66
CA ASN A 174 24.78 -7.56 52.36
C ASN A 174 23.65 -6.67 51.83
N VAL A 175 23.67 -5.36 52.12
CA VAL A 175 22.57 -4.46 51.72
C VAL A 175 22.60 -4.17 50.22
N LEU A 176 23.80 -4.11 49.62
CA LEU A 176 23.97 -3.90 48.18
C LEU A 176 23.58 -5.15 47.38
N GLU A 177 23.95 -6.33 47.87
CA GLU A 177 23.59 -7.60 47.24
C GLU A 177 22.09 -7.89 47.38
N ASP A 178 21.50 -7.60 48.55
CA ASP A 178 20.04 -7.64 48.75
C ASP A 178 19.31 -6.62 47.87
N GLN A 179 19.83 -5.40 47.71
CA GLN A 179 19.25 -4.39 46.83
C GLN A 179 19.37 -4.78 45.35
N SER A 180 20.50 -5.34 44.92
CA SER A 180 20.68 -5.83 43.56
C SER A 180 19.72 -6.99 43.26
N SER A 181 19.61 -7.94 44.18
CA SER A 181 18.64 -9.04 44.10
C SER A 181 17.19 -8.52 44.05
N LYS A 182 16.88 -7.46 44.81
CA LYS A 182 15.56 -6.79 44.79
C LYS A 182 15.27 -6.12 43.45
N ILE A 183 16.28 -5.48 42.85
CA ILE A 183 16.16 -4.82 41.54
C ILE A 183 15.90 -5.86 40.46
N GLU A 184 16.65 -6.96 40.42
CA GLU A 184 16.41 -8.06 39.48
C GLU A 184 15.00 -8.67 39.66
N GLU A 185 14.55 -8.85 40.90
CA GLU A 185 13.20 -9.36 41.18
C GLU A 185 12.10 -8.39 40.72
N LEU A 186 12.32 -7.07 40.87
CA LEU A 186 11.42 -6.03 40.40
C LEU A 186 11.39 -5.92 38.88
N GLU A 187 12.55 -6.00 38.21
CA GLU A 187 12.64 -6.02 36.74
C GLU A 187 11.92 -7.24 36.17
N LYS A 188 12.09 -8.42 36.78
CA LYS A 188 11.35 -9.63 36.37
C LYS A 188 9.84 -9.44 36.52
N LYS A 189 9.36 -8.92 37.67
CA LYS A 189 7.94 -8.63 37.88
C LYS A 189 7.40 -7.57 36.92
N LEU A 190 8.22 -6.58 36.57
CA LEU A 190 7.85 -5.56 35.60
C LEU A 190 7.66 -6.18 34.22
N ASN A 191 8.60 -7.01 33.76
CA ASN A 191 8.50 -7.70 32.47
C ASN A 191 7.29 -8.65 32.44
N GLU A 192 7.06 -9.44 33.48
CA GLU A 192 5.86 -10.29 33.60
C GLU A 192 4.56 -9.46 33.57
N SER A 193 4.56 -8.27 34.17
CA SER A 193 3.41 -7.37 34.15
C SER A 193 3.21 -6.73 32.78
N ILE A 194 4.27 -6.44 32.04
CA ILE A 194 4.21 -5.92 30.66
C ILE A 194 3.66 -7.01 29.75
N GLU A 195 4.16 -8.24 29.82
CA GLU A 195 3.65 -9.37 29.05
C GLU A 195 2.16 -9.59 29.30
N LYS A 196 1.73 -9.61 30.57
CA LYS A 196 0.30 -9.67 30.92
C LYS A 196 -0.50 -8.50 30.37
N ASN A 197 0.06 -7.29 30.37
CA ASN A 197 -0.64 -6.12 29.85
C ASN A 197 -0.81 -6.19 28.33
N VAL A 198 0.21 -6.67 27.62
CA VAL A 198 0.17 -6.92 26.17
C VAL A 198 -0.86 -8.00 25.84
N GLU A 199 -0.86 -9.11 26.58
CA GLU A 199 -1.82 -10.21 26.42
C GLU A 199 -3.26 -9.74 26.69
N LEU A 200 -3.50 -9.04 27.81
CA LEU A 200 -4.80 -8.44 28.12
C LEU A 200 -5.24 -7.42 27.07
N THR A 201 -4.33 -6.64 26.51
CA THR A 201 -4.65 -5.67 25.45
C THR A 201 -5.05 -6.38 24.16
N LYS A 202 -4.37 -7.49 23.82
CA LYS A 202 -4.72 -8.34 22.68
C LYS A 202 -6.08 -8.99 22.86
N GLU A 203 -6.32 -9.63 24.01
CA GLU A 203 -7.61 -10.24 24.35
C GLU A 203 -8.74 -9.19 24.32
N ASN A 204 -8.51 -8.00 24.88
CA ASN A 204 -9.48 -6.92 24.85
C ASN A 204 -9.76 -6.42 23.43
N GLY A 205 -8.75 -6.39 22.55
CA GLY A 205 -8.91 -6.10 21.12
C GLY A 205 -9.75 -7.17 20.41
N GLU A 206 -9.51 -8.45 20.67
CA GLU A 206 -10.29 -9.56 20.13
C GLU A 206 -11.74 -9.55 20.62
N HIS A 207 -11.97 -9.27 21.91
CA HIS A 207 -13.31 -9.11 22.47
C HIS A 207 -14.07 -7.95 21.85
N LYS A 208 -13.45 -6.75 21.77
CA LYS A 208 -14.06 -5.59 21.11
C LYS A 208 -14.35 -5.86 19.62
N ARG A 209 -13.46 -6.56 18.93
CA ARG A 209 -13.67 -6.99 17.55
C ARG A 209 -14.92 -7.86 17.45
N GLN A 210 -15.04 -8.86 18.31
CA GLN A 210 -16.19 -9.76 18.34
C GLN A 210 -17.49 -9.01 18.67
N ASP A 211 -17.47 -8.12 19.67
CA ASP A 211 -18.62 -7.31 20.06
C ASP A 211 -19.12 -6.43 18.91
N ILE A 212 -18.22 -5.82 18.13
CA ILE A 212 -18.58 -5.01 16.97
C ILE A 212 -19.18 -5.87 15.85
N ILE A 213 -18.63 -7.05 15.59
CA ILE A 213 -19.16 -8.00 14.60
C ILE A 213 -20.55 -8.49 15.02
N ASP A 214 -20.72 -8.84 16.28
CA ASP A 214 -22.00 -9.30 16.84
C ASP A 214 -23.05 -8.19 16.77
N GLU A 215 -22.69 -6.94 17.12
CA GLU A 215 -23.55 -5.77 16.99
C GLU A 215 -23.98 -5.52 15.54
N ALA A 216 -23.05 -5.55 14.59
CA ALA A 216 -23.33 -5.32 13.18
C ALA A 216 -24.19 -6.44 12.56
N SER A 217 -24.05 -7.67 13.06
CA SER A 217 -24.72 -8.87 12.54
C SER A 217 -26.10 -9.16 13.15
N LYS A 218 -26.50 -8.46 14.24
CA LYS A 218 -27.82 -8.60 14.90
C LYS A 218 -29.02 -8.53 13.94
N GLU A 219 -28.92 -7.73 12.87
CA GLU A 219 -29.99 -7.49 11.90
C GLU A 219 -29.96 -8.41 10.68
N LEU A 220 -28.96 -9.28 10.56
CA LEU A 220 -28.80 -10.23 9.45
C LEU A 220 -29.50 -11.56 9.76
N ALA A 221 -30.02 -12.24 8.73
CA ALA A 221 -30.51 -13.61 8.86
C ALA A 221 -29.36 -14.57 9.18
N ASP A 222 -29.61 -15.70 9.84
CA ASP A 222 -28.54 -16.57 10.34
C ASP A 222 -27.60 -17.11 9.24
N THR A 223 -28.12 -17.33 8.02
CA THR A 223 -27.30 -17.70 6.84
C THR A 223 -26.44 -16.55 6.29
N GLN A 224 -26.86 -15.31 6.53
CA GLN A 224 -26.12 -14.10 6.18
C GLN A 224 -25.08 -13.76 7.24
N LYS A 225 -25.36 -14.03 8.53
CA LYS A 225 -24.40 -13.89 9.63
C LYS A 225 -23.16 -14.75 9.42
N GLU A 226 -23.32 -16.02 9.04
CA GLU A 226 -22.16 -16.89 8.78
C GLU A 226 -21.25 -16.35 7.65
N LYS A 227 -21.85 -15.79 6.59
CA LYS A 227 -21.09 -15.19 5.49
C LYS A 227 -20.43 -13.87 5.92
N PHE A 228 -21.15 -13.05 6.68
CA PHE A 228 -20.66 -11.78 7.20
C PHE A 228 -19.51 -11.96 8.18
N ASN A 229 -19.60 -12.93 9.09
CA ASN A 229 -18.54 -13.23 10.05
C ASN A 229 -17.26 -13.69 9.34
N LYS A 230 -17.36 -14.56 8.33
CA LYS A 230 -16.20 -14.95 7.52
C LYS A 230 -15.53 -13.77 6.80
N LEU A 231 -16.32 -12.85 6.26
CA LEU A 231 -15.82 -11.63 5.62
C LEU A 231 -15.22 -10.65 6.63
N ALA A 232 -15.77 -10.57 7.83
CA ALA A 232 -15.28 -9.69 8.90
C ALA A 232 -14.02 -10.25 9.59
N GLU A 233 -13.81 -11.57 9.60
CA GLU A 233 -12.60 -12.23 10.10
C GLU A 233 -11.35 -11.87 9.29
N GLU A 234 -11.50 -11.58 7.99
CA GLU A 234 -10.40 -11.14 7.12
C GLU A 234 -10.00 -9.67 7.34
N VAL A 235 -10.76 -8.91 8.15
CA VAL A 235 -10.49 -7.50 8.43
C VAL A 235 -9.60 -7.36 9.65
N GLU A 236 -8.44 -6.73 9.45
CA GLU A 236 -7.51 -6.42 10.53
C GLU A 236 -8.10 -5.37 11.49
N TYR A 237 -8.06 -5.67 12.79
CA TYR A 237 -8.48 -4.77 13.85
C TYR A 237 -7.32 -3.83 14.21
N SER A 238 -7.45 -2.56 13.82
CA SER A 238 -6.47 -1.51 14.14
C SER A 238 -6.97 -0.56 15.23
N ASN A 239 -8.22 -0.10 15.11
CA ASN A 239 -8.86 0.83 16.04
C ASN A 239 -10.39 0.57 16.04
N GLU A 240 -11.06 0.87 17.13
CA GLU A 240 -12.48 0.61 17.36
C GLU A 240 -13.38 1.31 16.31
N GLU A 241 -13.15 2.59 16.06
CA GLU A 241 -13.92 3.40 15.09
C GLU A 241 -13.66 2.98 13.63
N ASP A 242 -12.39 2.71 13.29
CA ASP A 242 -11.99 2.29 11.94
C ASP A 242 -12.53 0.89 11.63
N PHE A 243 -12.44 -0.03 12.59
CA PHE A 243 -12.96 -1.38 12.44
C PHE A 243 -14.49 -1.36 12.29
N LYS A 244 -15.19 -0.55 13.11
CA LYS A 244 -16.64 -0.36 12.98
C LYS A 244 -17.03 0.18 11.61
N THR A 245 -16.27 1.12 11.06
CA THR A 245 -16.50 1.68 9.72
C THR A 245 -16.26 0.64 8.62
N LYS A 246 -15.18 -0.14 8.71
CA LYS A 246 -14.87 -1.22 7.77
C LYS A 246 -15.93 -2.33 7.80
N VAL A 247 -16.33 -2.76 8.99
CA VAL A 247 -17.38 -3.77 9.20
C VAL A 247 -18.74 -3.27 8.70
N ALA A 248 -19.07 -2.00 8.94
CA ALA A 248 -20.27 -1.36 8.38
C ALA A 248 -20.21 -1.29 6.84
N THR A 249 -19.04 -0.98 6.27
CA THR A 249 -18.85 -0.95 4.81
C THR A 249 -19.05 -2.32 4.18
N ILE A 250 -18.56 -3.38 4.83
CA ILE A 250 -18.79 -4.78 4.39
C ILE A 250 -20.28 -5.13 4.50
N LYS A 251 -20.94 -4.73 5.60
CA LYS A 251 -22.38 -4.93 5.77
C LYS A 251 -23.15 -4.25 4.63
N GLU A 252 -22.87 -2.98 4.35
CA GLU A 252 -23.53 -2.21 3.29
C GLU A 252 -23.25 -2.78 1.89
N SER A 253 -22.02 -3.19 1.62
CA SER A 253 -21.60 -3.64 0.28
C SER A 253 -22.16 -5.02 -0.08
N TYR A 254 -22.24 -5.94 0.88
CA TYR A 254 -22.65 -7.33 0.64
C TYR A 254 -24.08 -7.65 1.09
N PHE A 255 -24.60 -6.90 2.06
CA PHE A 255 -25.89 -7.13 2.68
C PHE A 255 -26.76 -5.87 2.75
N GLY A 256 -26.27 -4.73 2.25
CA GLY A 256 -27.07 -3.53 2.10
C GLY A 256 -28.28 -3.86 1.26
N LYS A 257 -29.46 -3.48 1.75
CA LYS A 257 -30.63 -3.44 0.89
C LYS A 257 -30.28 -2.47 -0.22
N LYS A 258 -30.16 -2.96 -1.46
CA LYS A 258 -30.49 -2.10 -2.60
C LYS A 258 -31.84 -1.49 -2.26
N GLU A 259 -31.91 -0.17 -2.06
CA GLU A 259 -33.08 0.57 -2.50
C GLU A 259 -33.11 0.47 -4.03
N SER A 260 -33.35 -0.74 -4.52
CA SER A 260 -33.96 -0.95 -5.80
C SER A 260 -35.41 -0.61 -5.55
N THR A 261 -35.82 0.58 -5.99
CA THR A 261 -37.02 0.66 -6.82
C THR A 261 -37.10 -0.61 -7.66
N SER A 262 -38.02 -1.48 -7.29
CA SER A 262 -38.16 -2.81 -7.85
C SER A 262 -38.53 -2.73 -9.32
N GLU A 263 -37.53 -2.80 -10.21
CA GLU A 263 -37.69 -3.38 -11.53
C GLU A 263 -36.56 -4.40 -11.77
N ILE A 264 -36.91 -5.66 -11.48
CA ILE A 264 -36.60 -6.88 -12.24
C ILE A 264 -35.11 -7.15 -12.56
N ASP A 265 -34.52 -8.13 -11.86
CA ASP A 265 -33.85 -9.26 -12.51
C ASP A 265 -33.75 -10.44 -11.53
N ASP A 266 -34.62 -11.44 -11.71
CA ASP A 266 -34.59 -12.73 -11.03
C ASP A 266 -34.63 -13.81 -12.11
N VAL A 267 -33.48 -14.44 -12.37
CA VAL A 267 -33.38 -15.59 -13.27
C VAL A 267 -33.06 -16.85 -12.46
N ALA A 268 -34.05 -17.76 -12.48
CA ALA A 268 -34.03 -19.18 -12.13
C ALA A 268 -34.35 -19.57 -10.67
N ALA A 269 -35.62 -19.94 -10.41
CA ALA A 269 -36.09 -21.33 -10.55
C ALA A 269 -37.52 -21.52 -9.96
N GLU A 270 -38.47 -21.82 -10.86
CA GLU A 270 -39.48 -22.89 -10.73
C GLU A 270 -40.37 -22.95 -9.47
N SER A 271 -41.59 -22.40 -9.54
CA SER A 271 -42.86 -23.14 -9.29
C SER A 271 -44.09 -22.21 -9.29
N ASN A 272 -44.88 -22.37 -10.36
CA ASN A 272 -46.32 -22.19 -10.49
C ASN A 272 -47.12 -21.64 -9.28
N ALA A 273 -47.50 -20.35 -9.32
CA ALA A 273 -48.76 -19.82 -8.81
C ALA A 273 -48.94 -18.35 -9.25
N GLU A 274 -49.67 -18.13 -10.34
CA GLU A 274 -50.21 -16.81 -10.67
C GLU A 274 -51.14 -16.35 -9.54
N GLN A 275 -50.83 -15.22 -8.92
CA GLN A 275 -51.70 -14.49 -8.01
C GLN A 275 -51.66 -12.99 -8.34
N PRO A 276 -52.76 -12.27 -8.04
CA PRO A 276 -53.43 -11.43 -9.01
C PRO A 276 -52.88 -10.01 -9.03
N GLN A 277 -52.75 -9.45 -10.24
CA GLN A 277 -52.68 -8.00 -10.41
C GLN A 277 -53.90 -7.37 -9.73
N ASP A 278 -53.66 -6.37 -8.88
CA ASP A 278 -54.69 -5.65 -8.12
C ASP A 278 -55.56 -4.81 -9.06
N LEU A 279 -56.51 -5.50 -9.71
CA LEU A 279 -57.52 -4.94 -10.60
C LEU A 279 -58.60 -4.16 -9.82
N THR A 280 -58.52 -4.08 -8.49
CA THR A 280 -59.55 -3.47 -7.63
C THR A 280 -59.73 -1.98 -7.94
N ASN A 281 -58.64 -1.24 -8.14
CA ASN A 281 -58.72 0.18 -8.49
C ASN A 281 -59.19 0.41 -9.93
N ALA A 282 -58.76 -0.42 -10.87
CA ALA A 282 -59.21 -0.33 -12.26
C ALA A 282 -60.70 -0.70 -12.40
N MET A 283 -61.15 -1.76 -11.72
CA MET A 283 -62.56 -2.17 -11.69
C MET A 283 -63.44 -1.18 -10.93
N ALA A 284 -62.94 -0.53 -9.87
CA ALA A 284 -63.67 0.53 -9.16
C ALA A 284 -63.86 1.76 -10.05
N ALA A 285 -62.83 2.17 -10.81
CA ALA A 285 -62.94 3.28 -11.76
C ALA A 285 -63.92 2.99 -12.90
N TYR A 286 -63.90 1.76 -13.46
CA TYR A 286 -64.87 1.34 -14.47
C TYR A 286 -66.30 1.25 -13.92
N SER A 287 -66.48 0.71 -12.71
CA SER A 287 -67.81 0.60 -12.09
C SER A 287 -68.39 1.97 -11.74
N ALA A 288 -67.57 2.91 -11.29
CA ALA A 288 -67.96 4.29 -11.01
C ALA A 288 -68.29 5.08 -12.29
N ALA A 289 -67.59 4.79 -13.41
CA ALA A 289 -67.92 5.38 -14.71
C ALA A 289 -69.25 4.83 -15.25
N ILE A 290 -69.49 3.52 -15.13
CA ILE A 290 -70.73 2.89 -15.57
C ILE A 290 -71.92 3.38 -14.74
N SER A 291 -71.79 3.52 -13.42
CA SER A 291 -72.88 4.05 -12.57
C SER A 291 -73.22 5.51 -12.92
N LYS A 292 -72.22 6.37 -13.12
CA LYS A 292 -72.43 7.76 -13.57
C LYS A 292 -73.12 7.87 -14.94
N THR A 293 -72.90 6.92 -15.84
CA THR A 293 -73.58 6.92 -17.16
C THR A 293 -74.99 6.34 -17.12
N LYS A 294 -75.34 5.55 -16.09
CA LYS A 294 -76.68 4.95 -15.95
C LYS A 294 -77.70 5.95 -15.39
N ASP A 295 -77.27 6.88 -14.54
CA ASP A 295 -78.14 7.94 -14.00
C ASP A 295 -78.44 9.07 -15.01
N ILE A 296 -77.74 9.13 -16.16
CA ILE A 296 -77.98 10.13 -17.22
C ILE A 296 -79.04 9.66 -18.23
N LYS A 297 -79.47 8.39 -18.19
CA LYS A 297 -80.53 7.87 -19.08
C LYS A 297 -81.63 7.15 -18.30
N LEU A 298 -82.36 7.89 -17.45
CA LEU A 298 -83.69 7.52 -16.97
C LEU A 298 -84.48 8.72 -16.41
N SER A 299 -84.29 9.90 -17.01
CA SER A 299 -85.25 11.01 -16.89
C SER A 299 -85.71 11.41 -18.29
N ASN A 300 -86.74 10.71 -18.78
CA ASN A 300 -87.75 11.34 -19.62
C ASN A 300 -88.75 12.05 -18.70
#